data_AF-A0A348NR79-F1
#
_entry.id   AF-A0A348NR79-F1
#
_cell.length_a   1.000
_cell.length_b   1.000
_cell.length_c   1.000
_cell.angle_alpha   90.00
_cell.angle_beta   90.00
_cell.angle_gamma   90.00
#
_symmetry.space_group_name_H-M   'P 1'
#
loop_
_entity.id
_entity.type
_entity.pdbx_description
1 polymer ?
#
loop_
_entity_poly.entity_id
_entity_poly.type
_entity_poly.pdbx_seq_one_letter_code
_entity_poly.pdbx_strand_id
1 'polypeptide(L)'
;MLEQNARNSSPTTPLATDIDFGNTVQNTAGENSAIREAEESEEEDGEETTPPPLAEGDATLLPTTTPDQAADAPAEHGGPTSGTADQSTGAAITDPSATTEQTAVAEGPQDPESVRVGREFAIVNRDGVELGTAKVEDIVPTPGCGVELTLSITTSAEAGPDRWTSVAPDDFADVRAGGFTREATTLDSDCDHAARSTTTPLSPGRDYEIIIAFQLDDSAQQAMLRPDGTAGWIFDLPPLTTVAVTTSPAAAPTTGESATTPTGTKLTTTDIAEA
;
A
#
# COMPACT_ATOMS: atom_id res chain seq x y z
N MET A 1 7.27 64.36 32.79
CA MET A 1 8.33 64.04 31.81
C MET A 1 8.10 62.59 31.42
N LEU A 2 7.56 62.34 30.22
CA LEU A 2 8.26 61.76 29.04
C LEU A 2 8.54 60.25 29.28
N GLU A 3 8.15 59.26 28.47
CA GLU A 3 8.07 59.11 27.01
C GLU A 3 7.09 57.95 26.65
N GLN A 4 6.16 58.15 25.71
CA GLN A 4 6.18 57.69 24.30
C GLN A 4 6.16 56.16 24.09
N ASN A 5 4.96 55.63 23.84
CA ASN A 5 4.73 54.27 23.35
C ASN A 5 4.51 54.34 21.82
N ALA A 6 5.54 54.00 21.04
CA ALA A 6 5.54 54.09 19.59
C ALA A 6 4.82 52.90 18.95
N ARG A 7 3.81 53.21 18.14
CA ARG A 7 3.19 52.32 17.15
C ARG A 7 4.24 51.99 16.09
N ASN A 8 4.46 50.71 15.80
CA ASN A 8 5.14 50.31 14.57
C ASN A 8 4.12 49.64 13.66
N SER A 9 3.64 50.41 12.69
CA SER A 9 2.87 49.95 11.54
C SER A 9 3.85 49.66 10.41
N SER A 10 3.81 48.44 9.86
CA SER A 10 4.38 48.17 8.54
C SER A 10 3.26 47.74 7.59
N PRO A 11 3.22 48.29 6.36
CA PRO A 11 2.13 48.13 5.42
C PRO A 11 2.15 46.80 4.66
N THR A 12 0.95 46.22 4.52
CA THR A 12 0.62 45.13 3.61
C THR A 12 0.64 45.63 2.16
N THR A 13 1.52 45.07 1.33
CA THR A 13 1.49 45.23 -0.13
C THR A 13 0.68 44.08 -0.74
N PRO A 14 -0.42 44.33 -1.46
CA PRO A 14 -1.03 43.31 -2.30
C PRO A 14 -0.31 43.25 -3.66
N LEU A 15 0.24 42.08 -4.00
CA LEU A 15 0.64 41.78 -5.37
C LEU A 15 -0.61 41.37 -6.15
N ALA A 16 -1.08 42.24 -7.03
CA ALA A 16 -2.06 41.92 -8.05
C ALA A 16 -1.32 41.25 -9.22
N THR A 17 -1.57 39.98 -9.47
CA THR A 17 -1.20 39.33 -10.73
C THR A 17 -2.39 39.45 -11.67
N ASP A 18 -2.28 40.43 -12.57
CA ASP A 18 -3.09 40.60 -13.77
C ASP A 18 -2.76 39.42 -14.71
N ILE A 19 -3.70 38.47 -14.88
CA ILE A 19 -3.60 37.42 -15.90
C ILE A 19 -4.46 37.86 -17.09
N ASP A 20 -3.76 38.38 -18.08
CA ASP A 20 -4.25 38.73 -19.41
C ASP A 20 -4.66 37.43 -20.15
N PHE A 21 -5.95 37.27 -20.39
CA PHE A 21 -6.50 36.24 -21.28
C PHE A 21 -6.67 36.83 -22.70
N GLY A 22 -5.55 36.92 -23.42
CA GLY A 22 -5.48 37.25 -24.84
C GLY A 22 -5.37 35.99 -25.72
N ASN A 23 -6.51 35.59 -26.27
CA ASN A 23 -6.75 34.58 -27.30
C ASN A 23 -5.84 34.68 -28.55
N THR A 24 -5.31 33.56 -29.09
CA THR A 24 -5.18 33.30 -30.56
C THR A 24 -4.73 31.86 -30.85
N VAL A 25 -5.50 31.21 -31.72
CA VAL A 25 -5.29 29.89 -32.35
C VAL A 25 -4.33 30.02 -33.53
N GLN A 26 -3.37 29.09 -33.70
CA GLN A 26 -2.89 28.67 -35.03
C GLN A 26 -2.11 27.34 -35.03
N ASN A 27 -2.62 26.40 -35.85
CA ASN A 27 -1.97 25.16 -36.29
C ASN A 27 -0.60 25.41 -36.94
N THR A 28 0.37 24.50 -36.76
CA THR A 28 1.17 23.94 -37.88
C THR A 28 1.82 22.60 -37.51
N ALA A 29 1.65 21.62 -38.38
CA ALA A 29 2.44 20.38 -38.42
C ALA A 29 3.81 20.65 -39.06
N GLY A 30 4.85 19.95 -38.62
CA GLY A 30 6.17 19.97 -39.27
C GLY A 30 7.22 19.15 -38.51
N GLU A 31 7.64 18.05 -39.13
CA GLU A 31 8.84 17.28 -38.82
C GLU A 31 10.09 18.17 -38.63
N ASN A 32 10.97 17.89 -37.66
CA ASN A 32 12.34 17.46 -37.95
C ASN A 32 13.18 17.07 -36.71
N SER A 33 14.01 16.06 -36.97
CA SER A 33 15.20 15.49 -36.33
C SER A 33 16.14 16.36 -35.45
N ALA A 34 16.98 15.62 -34.71
CA ALA A 34 18.33 15.91 -34.17
C ALA A 34 18.38 16.16 -32.64
N ILE A 35 18.81 15.18 -31.84
CA ILE A 35 20.21 14.82 -31.47
C ILE A 35 20.87 15.87 -30.55
N ARG A 36 20.92 15.52 -29.26
CA ARG A 36 22.07 15.51 -28.34
C ARG A 36 22.96 16.77 -28.32
N GLU A 37 22.85 17.55 -27.24
CA GLU A 37 24.01 18.15 -26.58
C GLU A 37 23.92 17.86 -25.08
N ALA A 38 25.00 17.24 -24.60
CA ALA A 38 25.27 17.03 -23.19
C ALA A 38 25.89 18.33 -22.67
N GLU A 39 25.29 18.91 -21.63
CA GLU A 39 25.97 19.93 -20.85
C GLU A 39 26.50 19.26 -19.58
N GLU A 40 27.80 19.03 -19.68
CA GLU A 40 28.77 18.80 -18.62
C GLU A 40 28.77 20.04 -17.71
N SER A 41 28.67 19.85 -16.40
CA SER A 41 29.06 20.85 -15.41
C SER A 41 29.69 20.13 -14.23
N GLU A 42 31.02 20.26 -14.21
CA GLU A 42 31.93 19.85 -13.16
C GLU A 42 31.87 20.81 -11.95
N GLU A 43 32.00 20.21 -10.77
CA GLU A 43 32.76 20.65 -9.58
C GLU A 43 32.50 22.03 -8.92
N GLU A 44 31.94 21.98 -7.70
CA GLU A 44 32.37 22.77 -6.51
C GLU A 44 32.13 21.87 -5.29
N ASP A 45 33.18 21.35 -4.65
CA ASP A 45 34.01 21.97 -3.60
C ASP A 45 33.29 22.17 -2.27
N GLY A 46 33.80 21.44 -1.26
CA GLY A 46 33.84 21.79 0.16
C GLY A 46 32.56 22.17 0.90
N GLU A 47 32.06 21.26 1.75
CA GLU A 47 32.02 21.58 3.18
C GLU A 47 31.95 20.31 4.06
N GLU A 48 33.07 20.10 4.74
CA GLU A 48 33.28 19.22 5.87
C GLU A 48 32.27 19.54 6.99
N THR A 49 31.25 18.70 7.16
CA THR A 49 30.37 18.75 8.33
C THR A 49 30.85 17.77 9.39
N THR A 50 31.56 18.36 10.35
CA THR A 50 32.04 17.78 11.61
C THR A 50 30.93 17.01 12.36
N PRO A 51 31.18 15.77 12.84
CA PRO A 51 30.25 15.09 13.74
C PRO A 51 30.22 15.79 15.12
N PRO A 52 29.05 15.90 15.77
CA PRO A 52 28.95 16.51 17.10
C PRO A 52 29.71 15.69 18.16
N PRO A 53 30.25 16.35 19.21
CA PRO A 53 31.12 15.72 20.20
C PRO A 53 30.37 14.74 21.11
N LEU A 54 31.09 13.66 21.43
CA LEU A 54 30.81 12.72 22.53
C LEU A 54 30.61 13.50 23.84
N ALA A 55 29.41 13.43 24.39
CA ALA A 55 29.16 13.82 25.77
C ALA A 55 29.66 12.70 26.69
N GLU A 56 30.85 12.90 27.24
CA GLU A 56 31.37 12.17 28.40
C GLU A 56 30.51 12.53 29.62
N GLY A 57 29.79 11.54 30.15
CA GLY A 57 29.12 11.59 31.44
C GLY A 57 29.69 10.51 32.34
N ASP A 58 30.64 10.90 33.18
CA ASP A 58 31.34 10.07 34.16
C ASP A 58 30.48 9.73 35.39
N ALA A 59 30.61 8.47 35.82
CA ALA A 59 30.42 7.88 37.14
C ALA A 59 29.10 8.07 37.94
N THR A 60 28.44 6.95 38.25
CA THR A 60 28.29 6.49 39.64
C THR A 60 28.20 4.96 39.70
N LEU A 61 29.23 4.36 40.31
CA LEU A 61 29.31 2.97 40.75
C LEU A 61 28.40 2.74 41.97
N LEU A 62 27.58 1.69 41.97
CA LEU A 62 27.33 0.87 43.16
C LEU A 62 26.98 -0.57 42.77
N PRO A 63 27.66 -1.59 43.35
CA PRO A 63 27.30 -2.99 43.21
C PRO A 63 26.28 -3.38 44.28
N THR A 64 25.40 -4.34 43.97
CA THR A 64 24.73 -5.14 45.02
C THR A 64 24.79 -6.60 44.62
N THR A 65 25.86 -7.25 45.06
CA THR A 65 25.91 -8.68 45.37
C THR A 65 25.11 -8.93 46.65
N THR A 66 24.36 -10.04 46.73
CA THR A 66 24.55 -11.12 47.74
C THR A 66 23.43 -12.18 47.58
N PRO A 67 23.72 -13.48 47.84
CA PRO A 67 22.98 -14.65 47.39
C PRO A 67 22.19 -15.34 48.53
N ASP A 68 21.88 -16.64 48.33
CA ASP A 68 21.33 -17.64 49.28
C ASP A 68 19.79 -17.56 49.50
N GLN A 69 19.02 -18.64 49.65
CA GLN A 69 19.31 -20.03 49.96
C GLN A 69 18.07 -20.89 49.67
N ALA A 70 18.32 -22.19 49.52
CA ALA A 70 17.40 -23.32 49.41
C ALA A 70 16.22 -23.35 50.40
N ALA A 71 15.15 -24.03 49.96
CA ALA A 71 14.24 -24.77 50.84
C ALA A 71 14.08 -26.20 50.31
N ASP A 72 14.45 -27.14 51.19
CA ASP A 72 14.55 -28.57 51.04
C ASP A 72 13.26 -29.29 51.53
N ALA A 73 13.04 -30.49 50.99
CA ALA A 73 12.39 -31.69 51.59
C ALA A 73 10.85 -31.76 51.82
N PRO A 74 10.26 -32.97 52.07
CA PRO A 74 10.74 -34.35 51.82
C PRO A 74 9.65 -35.40 51.39
N ALA A 75 10.12 -36.66 51.26
CA ALA A 75 9.48 -37.98 51.48
C ALA A 75 9.02 -38.74 50.21
N GLU A 76 9.56 -39.90 49.80
CA GLU A 76 9.96 -41.18 50.43
C GLU A 76 8.93 -42.31 50.13
N HIS A 77 9.48 -43.51 49.85
CA HIS A 77 8.85 -44.85 49.81
C HIS A 77 7.97 -45.23 48.58
N GLY A 78 8.16 -46.38 47.90
CA GLY A 78 9.12 -47.48 48.06
C GLY A 78 8.82 -48.68 47.11
N GLY A 79 9.89 -49.25 46.54
CA GLY A 79 10.13 -50.68 46.19
C GLY A 79 9.21 -51.47 45.24
N PRO A 80 9.57 -52.74 44.89
CA PRO A 80 10.89 -53.24 44.46
C PRO A 80 10.82 -54.24 43.26
N THR A 81 12.00 -54.72 42.84
CA THR A 81 12.35 -56.09 42.36
C THR A 81 12.97 -56.25 40.95
N SER A 82 14.27 -56.58 41.02
CA SER A 82 14.96 -57.73 40.40
C SER A 82 15.03 -57.91 38.88
N GLY A 83 16.26 -57.84 38.36
CA GLY A 83 16.71 -58.47 37.12
C GLY A 83 18.24 -58.42 37.02
N THR A 84 18.90 -59.52 37.38
CA THR A 84 20.36 -59.72 37.47
C THR A 84 21.02 -59.92 36.10
N ALA A 85 22.19 -59.27 35.92
CA ALA A 85 23.41 -59.57 35.13
C ALA A 85 23.31 -60.13 33.69
N ASP A 86 24.07 -59.54 32.75
CA ASP A 86 25.38 -60.07 32.37
C ASP A 86 26.20 -59.05 31.57
N GLN A 87 27.53 -59.15 31.66
CA GLN A 87 28.51 -58.33 30.98
C GLN A 87 28.66 -58.78 29.53
N SER A 88 28.82 -57.83 28.60
CA SER A 88 29.65 -58.09 27.43
C SER A 88 30.42 -56.84 27.03
N THR A 89 31.72 -56.91 27.27
CA THR A 89 32.77 -56.03 26.81
C THR A 89 32.68 -55.85 25.29
N GLY A 90 32.39 -54.63 24.86
CA GLY A 90 32.51 -54.20 23.47
C GLY A 90 33.10 -52.79 23.47
N ALA A 91 34.43 -52.70 23.41
CA ALA A 91 35.11 -51.44 23.19
C ALA A 91 34.76 -50.94 21.77
N ALA A 92 33.83 -49.99 21.71
CA ALA A 92 33.72 -49.09 20.58
C ALA A 92 34.13 -47.70 21.09
N ILE A 93 35.33 -47.27 20.69
CA ILE A 93 35.69 -45.86 20.75
C ILE A 93 34.83 -45.20 19.69
N THR A 94 33.63 -44.78 20.06
CA THR A 94 32.81 -43.92 19.22
C THR A 94 33.20 -42.48 19.56
N ASP A 95 34.06 -41.97 18.68
CA ASP A 95 34.29 -40.56 18.42
C ASP A 95 33.05 -39.70 18.76
N PRO A 96 33.12 -38.72 19.69
CA PRO A 96 32.09 -37.70 19.79
C PRO A 96 32.32 -36.71 18.64
N SER A 97 32.16 -37.18 17.41
CA SER A 97 31.92 -36.31 16.28
C SER A 97 30.52 -35.75 16.50
N ALA A 98 30.48 -34.67 17.27
CA ALA A 98 29.37 -33.77 17.39
C ALA A 98 29.04 -33.29 15.98
N THR A 99 28.20 -34.06 15.31
CA THR A 99 27.47 -33.61 14.16
C THR A 99 26.56 -32.55 14.73
N THR A 100 26.92 -31.29 14.54
CA THR A 100 25.98 -30.18 14.65
C THR A 100 24.81 -30.54 13.75
N GLU A 101 23.74 -31.07 14.35
CA GLU A 101 22.43 -31.14 13.72
C GLU A 101 22.03 -29.70 13.43
N GLN A 102 22.46 -29.21 12.27
CA GLN A 102 21.98 -27.99 11.70
C GLN A 102 20.49 -28.25 11.46
N THR A 103 19.67 -27.82 12.42
CA THR A 103 18.22 -27.86 12.31
C THR A 103 17.90 -27.08 11.04
N ALA A 104 17.40 -27.78 10.02
CA ALA A 104 16.94 -27.12 8.81
C ALA A 104 15.86 -26.13 9.22
N VAL A 105 16.11 -24.84 9.00
CA VAL A 105 15.09 -23.81 9.18
C VAL A 105 13.95 -24.17 8.23
N ALA A 106 12.73 -24.27 8.76
CA ALA A 106 11.57 -24.58 7.94
C ALA A 106 11.36 -23.44 6.94
N GLU A 107 11.40 -23.76 5.66
CA GLU A 107 11.17 -22.79 4.59
C GLU A 107 9.73 -22.27 4.64
N GLY A 108 9.55 -20.98 4.42
CA GLY A 108 8.25 -20.33 4.37
C GLY A 108 7.52 -20.54 3.04
N PRO A 109 6.31 -19.95 2.89
CA PRO A 109 5.56 -20.03 1.65
C PRO A 109 6.36 -19.54 0.45
N GLN A 110 6.36 -20.31 -0.64
CA GLN A 110 7.01 -19.95 -1.91
C GLN A 110 6.01 -19.46 -2.96
N ASP A 111 4.75 -19.88 -2.83
CA ASP A 111 3.65 -19.48 -3.70
C ASP A 111 2.69 -18.55 -2.96
N PRO A 112 2.05 -17.59 -3.65
CA PRO A 112 1.04 -16.74 -3.03
C PRO A 112 -0.13 -17.53 -2.45
N GLU A 113 -0.66 -17.10 -1.31
CA GLU A 113 -1.81 -17.74 -0.67
C GLU A 113 -3.11 -16.98 -0.97
N SER A 114 -4.22 -17.69 -1.18
CA SER A 114 -5.54 -17.05 -1.31
C SER A 114 -6.19 -16.83 0.06
N VAL A 115 -6.54 -15.58 0.37
CA VAL A 115 -7.19 -15.18 1.62
C VAL A 115 -8.56 -14.58 1.36
N ARG A 116 -9.37 -14.44 2.41
CA ARG A 116 -10.71 -13.85 2.33
C ARG A 116 -10.75 -12.54 3.08
N VAL A 117 -11.42 -11.55 2.49
CA VAL A 117 -11.78 -10.30 3.17
C VAL A 117 -12.54 -10.60 4.46
N GLY A 118 -12.20 -9.87 5.52
CA GLY A 118 -12.74 -10.03 6.87
C GLY A 118 -12.15 -11.20 7.66
N ARG A 119 -11.14 -11.91 7.15
CA ARG A 119 -10.42 -12.96 7.88
C ARG A 119 -8.97 -12.56 8.13
N GLU A 120 -8.51 -12.85 9.33
CA GLU A 120 -7.10 -12.71 9.69
C GLU A 120 -6.26 -13.82 9.05
N PHE A 121 -5.04 -13.48 8.65
CA PHE A 121 -4.03 -14.36 8.10
C PHE A 121 -2.63 -13.94 8.59
N ALA A 122 -1.72 -14.92 8.67
CA ALA A 122 -0.34 -14.66 9.07
C ALA A 122 0.48 -14.14 7.89
N ILE A 123 1.34 -13.16 8.17
CA ILE A 123 2.33 -12.64 7.25
C ILE A 123 3.65 -13.30 7.57
N VAL A 124 4.13 -14.15 6.67
CA VAL A 124 5.32 -14.97 6.84
C VAL A 124 6.27 -14.72 5.67
N ASN A 125 7.55 -14.54 5.96
CA ASN A 125 8.57 -14.42 4.93
C ASN A 125 8.91 -15.79 4.32
N ARG A 126 9.72 -15.80 3.26
CA ARG A 126 10.14 -17.04 2.58
C ARG A 126 11.06 -17.94 3.41
N ASP A 127 11.64 -17.41 4.48
CA ASP A 127 12.46 -18.17 5.44
C ASP A 127 11.62 -18.78 6.58
N GLY A 128 10.29 -18.59 6.56
CA GLY A 128 9.38 -19.13 7.55
C GLY A 128 9.22 -18.28 8.82
N VAL A 129 9.77 -17.06 8.84
CA VAL A 129 9.67 -16.11 9.96
C VAL A 129 8.34 -15.38 9.89
N GLU A 130 7.60 -15.38 11.00
CA GLU A 130 6.36 -14.64 11.15
C GLU A 130 6.64 -13.14 11.38
N LEU A 131 6.16 -12.32 10.46
CA LEU A 131 6.32 -10.87 10.51
C LEU A 131 5.15 -10.19 11.24
N GLY A 132 4.02 -10.87 11.35
CA GLY A 132 2.81 -10.41 12.02
C GLY A 132 1.55 -11.08 11.47
N THR A 133 0.39 -10.51 11.78
CA THR A 133 -0.90 -10.86 11.17
C THR A 133 -1.49 -9.66 10.44
N ALA A 134 -2.31 -9.94 9.43
CA ALA A 134 -3.07 -8.94 8.71
C ALA A 134 -4.51 -9.41 8.49
N LYS A 135 -5.41 -8.45 8.33
CA LYS A 135 -6.80 -8.66 7.94
C LYS A 135 -7.22 -7.53 7.02
N VAL A 136 -7.72 -7.89 5.84
CA VAL A 136 -8.38 -6.93 4.94
C VAL A 136 -9.79 -6.72 5.47
N GLU A 137 -10.10 -5.54 5.99
CA GLU A 137 -11.40 -5.24 6.60
C GLU A 137 -12.42 -4.81 5.56
N ASP A 138 -12.03 -3.88 4.69
CA ASP A 138 -12.91 -3.26 3.70
C ASP A 138 -12.14 -2.88 2.43
N ILE A 139 -12.86 -2.87 1.31
CA ILE A 139 -12.31 -2.55 -0.02
C ILE A 139 -13.33 -1.70 -0.78
N VAL A 140 -12.93 -0.49 -1.16
CA VAL A 140 -13.75 0.46 -1.90
C VAL A 140 -13.07 0.80 -3.22
N PRO A 141 -13.45 0.15 -4.33
CA PRO A 141 -12.87 0.43 -5.62
C PRO A 141 -13.60 1.60 -6.30
N THR A 142 -12.83 2.52 -6.87
CA THR A 142 -13.35 3.73 -7.54
C THR A 142 -12.92 3.70 -9.00
N PRO A 143 -13.85 3.66 -9.97
CA PRO A 143 -13.51 3.61 -11.40
C PRO A 143 -12.57 4.75 -11.79
N GLY A 144 -11.42 4.43 -12.40
CA GLY A 144 -10.42 5.40 -12.80
C GLY A 144 -9.57 5.99 -11.67
N CYS A 145 -9.83 5.65 -10.42
CA CYS A 145 -9.11 6.14 -9.24
C CYS A 145 -8.64 5.01 -8.30
N GLY A 146 -8.53 3.80 -8.83
CA GLY A 146 -7.95 2.66 -8.13
C GLY A 146 -8.82 2.15 -6.97
N VAL A 147 -8.16 1.75 -5.89
CA VAL A 147 -8.79 1.06 -4.75
C VAL A 147 -8.36 1.73 -3.46
N GLU A 148 -9.32 1.96 -2.56
CA GLU A 148 -9.07 2.24 -1.15
C GLU A 148 -9.30 0.96 -0.33
N LEU A 149 -8.35 0.65 0.55
CA LEU A 149 -8.29 -0.59 1.31
C LEU A 149 -8.08 -0.28 2.79
N THR A 150 -8.91 -0.86 3.66
CA THR A 150 -8.73 -0.81 5.11
C THR A 150 -8.09 -2.10 5.60
N LEU A 151 -6.95 -1.99 6.26
CA LEU A 151 -6.16 -3.08 6.82
C LEU A 151 -6.07 -2.99 8.34
N SER A 152 -6.32 -4.09 9.02
CA SER A 152 -5.89 -4.31 10.40
C SER A 152 -4.60 -5.12 10.38
N ILE A 153 -3.55 -4.63 11.05
CA ILE A 153 -2.24 -5.29 11.12
C ILE A 153 -1.79 -5.38 12.57
N THR A 154 -1.31 -6.56 12.98
CA THR A 154 -0.58 -6.74 14.23
C THR A 154 0.84 -7.18 13.89
N THR A 155 1.83 -6.34 14.15
CA THR A 155 3.23 -6.66 13.85
C THR A 155 3.83 -7.57 14.91
N SER A 156 4.73 -8.47 14.48
CA SER A 156 5.53 -9.28 15.39
C SER A 156 6.37 -8.39 16.31
N ALA A 157 6.58 -8.86 17.54
CA ALA A 157 7.44 -8.18 18.51
C ALA A 157 8.94 -8.34 18.20
N GLU A 158 9.30 -9.23 17.27
CA GLU A 158 10.69 -9.45 16.88
C GLU A 158 11.29 -8.18 16.25
N ALA A 159 12.38 -7.72 16.86
CA ALA A 159 13.17 -6.63 16.32
C ALA A 159 14.30 -7.21 15.48
N GLY A 160 14.28 -6.97 14.17
CA GLY A 160 15.28 -7.46 13.24
C GLY A 160 15.24 -6.73 11.90
N PRO A 161 16.25 -6.97 11.03
CA PRO A 161 16.23 -6.46 9.66
C PRO A 161 15.06 -7.05 8.85
N ASP A 162 14.69 -8.30 9.14
CA ASP A 162 13.65 -9.04 8.42
C ASP A 162 12.22 -8.73 8.89
N ARG A 163 12.04 -7.74 9.77
CA ARG A 163 10.72 -7.36 10.28
C ARG A 163 9.89 -6.68 9.20
N TRP A 164 8.57 -6.72 9.34
CA TRP A 164 7.70 -5.88 8.53
C TRP A 164 7.81 -4.40 8.94
N THR A 165 8.40 -3.58 8.08
CA THR A 165 8.78 -2.20 8.41
C THR A 165 7.82 -1.12 7.92
N SER A 166 7.02 -1.41 6.90
CA SER A 166 6.07 -0.46 6.32
C SER A 166 5.00 -1.13 5.48
N VAL A 167 3.94 -0.38 5.19
CA VAL A 167 2.97 -0.70 4.13
C VAL A 167 2.94 0.47 3.15
N ALA A 168 3.11 0.19 1.86
CA ALA A 168 3.12 1.15 0.77
C ALA A 168 2.26 0.66 -0.40
N PRO A 169 1.89 1.54 -1.35
CA PRO A 169 1.19 1.14 -2.57
C PRO A 169 1.92 0.03 -3.35
N ASP A 170 3.26 0.06 -3.39
CA ASP A 170 4.06 -0.92 -4.13
C ASP A 170 4.07 -2.33 -3.49
N ASP A 171 3.59 -2.47 -2.25
CA ASP A 171 3.32 -3.77 -1.63
C ASP A 171 2.08 -4.45 -2.24
N PHE A 172 1.35 -3.77 -3.13
CA PHE A 172 0.15 -4.32 -3.76
C PHE A 172 0.38 -4.59 -5.25
N ALA A 173 -0.39 -5.53 -5.80
CA ALA A 173 -0.38 -5.83 -7.23
C ALA A 173 -1.75 -6.31 -7.71
N ASP A 174 -2.13 -6.02 -8.96
CA ASP A 174 -3.25 -6.72 -9.60
C ASP A 174 -2.82 -8.12 -10.05
N VAL A 175 -3.67 -9.11 -9.79
CA VAL A 175 -3.49 -10.48 -10.26
C VAL A 175 -4.32 -10.69 -11.51
N ARG A 176 -3.65 -10.99 -12.61
CA ARG A 176 -4.26 -11.17 -13.93
C ARG A 176 -4.50 -12.65 -14.24
N ALA A 177 -5.33 -12.89 -15.25
CA ALA A 177 -5.53 -14.22 -15.80
C ALA A 177 -4.19 -14.87 -16.15
N GLY A 178 -3.98 -16.12 -15.71
CA GLY A 178 -2.72 -16.84 -15.89
C GLY A 178 -1.68 -16.60 -14.79
N GLY A 179 -2.01 -15.88 -13.71
CA GLY A 179 -1.16 -15.72 -12.53
C GLY A 179 -0.09 -14.62 -12.66
N PHE A 180 -0.13 -13.83 -13.74
CA PHE A 180 0.75 -12.68 -13.89
C PHE A 180 0.33 -11.56 -12.95
N THR A 181 1.30 -10.92 -12.31
CA THR A 181 1.08 -9.77 -11.43
C THR A 181 1.58 -8.49 -12.07
N ARG A 182 0.89 -7.38 -11.83
CA ARG A 182 1.42 -6.03 -12.09
C ARG A 182 1.37 -5.23 -10.80
N GLU A 183 2.49 -4.62 -10.45
CA GLU A 183 2.60 -3.81 -9.24
C GLU A 183 1.66 -2.61 -9.31
N ALA A 184 1.03 -2.33 -8.17
CA ALA A 184 0.21 -1.16 -8.00
C ALA A 184 1.11 0.09 -7.92
N THR A 185 0.53 1.24 -8.20
CA THR A 185 1.22 2.52 -8.06
C THR A 185 0.46 3.44 -7.13
N THR A 186 1.04 4.58 -6.78
CA THR A 186 0.30 5.66 -6.13
C THR A 186 -0.86 6.13 -7.01
N LEU A 187 -1.93 6.63 -6.39
CA LEU A 187 -3.01 7.29 -7.13
C LEU A 187 -2.55 8.60 -7.76
N ASP A 188 -3.19 8.95 -8.88
CA ASP A 188 -3.05 10.28 -9.48
C ASP A 188 -3.56 11.35 -8.52
N SER A 189 -2.92 12.53 -8.53
CA SER A 189 -3.24 13.64 -7.61
C SER A 189 -4.66 14.18 -7.75
N ASP A 190 -5.31 13.92 -8.89
CA ASP A 190 -6.67 14.35 -9.19
C ASP A 190 -7.74 13.41 -8.59
N CYS A 191 -7.33 12.24 -8.08
CA CYS A 191 -8.23 11.31 -7.42
C CYS A 191 -8.50 11.72 -5.97
N ASP A 192 -9.77 11.64 -5.61
CA ASP A 192 -10.15 11.66 -4.21
C ASP A 192 -9.36 10.55 -3.49
N HIS A 193 -8.76 10.89 -2.34
CA HIS A 193 -7.91 9.99 -1.54
C HIS A 193 -6.46 9.78 -1.99
N ALA A 194 -5.93 10.52 -2.97
CA ALA A 194 -4.50 10.43 -3.34
C ALA A 194 -3.53 10.65 -2.15
N ALA A 195 -3.91 11.44 -1.14
CA ALA A 195 -3.12 11.61 0.09
C ALA A 195 -2.96 10.32 0.93
N ARG A 196 -3.82 9.32 0.70
CA ARG A 196 -3.77 7.99 1.34
C ARG A 196 -2.88 7.01 0.55
N SER A 197 -2.30 7.42 -0.58
CA SER A 197 -1.28 6.67 -1.32
C SER A 197 0.13 6.93 -0.80
N THR A 198 0.33 6.85 0.51
CA THR A 198 1.63 7.10 1.15
C THR A 198 2.09 5.89 1.94
N THR A 199 3.42 5.76 2.07
CA THR A 199 4.02 4.71 2.89
C THR A 199 3.75 4.95 4.36
N THR A 200 3.14 3.98 5.03
CA THR A 200 2.91 3.98 6.47
C THR A 200 4.01 3.17 7.17
N PRO A 201 4.83 3.79 8.05
CA PRO A 201 5.85 3.06 8.78
C PRO A 201 5.23 2.22 9.91
N LEU A 202 5.78 1.02 10.11
CA LEU A 202 5.37 0.08 11.14
C LEU A 202 6.46 -0.08 12.21
N SER A 203 6.03 -0.13 13.47
CA SER A 203 6.85 -0.46 14.63
C SER A 203 6.56 -1.89 15.09
N PRO A 204 7.54 -2.59 15.67
CA PRO A 204 7.35 -3.96 16.14
C PRO A 204 6.40 -4.04 17.33
N GLY A 205 5.63 -5.13 17.42
CA GLY A 205 4.72 -5.45 18.52
C GLY A 205 3.57 -4.44 18.67
N ARG A 206 3.04 -3.93 17.55
CA ARG A 206 1.99 -2.90 17.53
C ARG A 206 0.83 -3.32 16.64
N ASP A 207 -0.34 -2.83 17.02
CA ASP A 207 -1.56 -2.95 16.24
C ASP A 207 -1.81 -1.66 15.45
N TYR A 208 -2.26 -1.82 14.21
CA TYR A 208 -2.55 -0.74 13.28
C TYR A 208 -3.89 -0.96 12.58
N GLU A 209 -4.59 0.14 12.36
CA GLU A 209 -5.67 0.26 11.37
C GLU A 209 -5.19 1.26 10.31
N ILE A 210 -4.97 0.78 9.08
CA ILE A 210 -4.39 1.56 7.98
C ILE A 210 -5.41 1.65 6.87
N ILE A 211 -5.70 2.87 6.42
CA ILE A 211 -6.42 3.12 5.17
C ILE A 211 -5.38 3.51 4.14
N ILE A 212 -5.21 2.68 3.12
CA ILE A 212 -4.26 2.91 2.02
C ILE A 212 -4.99 2.90 0.69
N ALA A 213 -4.60 3.80 -0.19
CA ALA A 213 -5.15 3.89 -1.54
C ALA A 213 -4.06 3.66 -2.59
N PHE A 214 -4.37 2.90 -3.65
CA PHE A 214 -3.40 2.56 -4.68
C PHE A 214 -4.09 2.27 -6.02
N GLN A 215 -3.36 2.49 -7.11
CA GLN A 215 -3.85 2.34 -8.47
C GLN A 215 -3.70 0.89 -8.93
N LEU A 216 -4.82 0.28 -9.33
CA LEU A 216 -4.86 -0.98 -10.06
C LEU A 216 -5.50 -0.78 -11.43
N ASP A 217 -5.54 -1.83 -12.24
CA ASP A 217 -6.40 -1.84 -13.41
C ASP A 217 -7.88 -1.82 -13.02
N ASP A 218 -8.71 -1.07 -13.74
CA ASP A 218 -10.16 -1.10 -13.55
C ASP A 218 -10.75 -2.51 -13.85
N SER A 219 -10.05 -3.33 -14.63
CA SER A 219 -10.46 -4.72 -14.89
C SER A 219 -9.94 -5.73 -13.87
N ALA A 220 -9.16 -5.31 -12.86
CA ALA A 220 -8.64 -6.19 -11.84
C ALA A 220 -9.77 -6.81 -11.01
N GLN A 221 -9.77 -8.13 -10.90
CA GLN A 221 -10.71 -8.88 -10.07
C GLN A 221 -10.09 -9.33 -8.75
N GLN A 222 -8.77 -9.33 -8.68
CA GLN A 222 -8.00 -9.79 -7.54
C GLN A 222 -6.79 -8.88 -7.34
N ALA A 223 -6.45 -8.67 -6.08
CA ALA A 223 -5.24 -7.98 -5.67
C ALA A 223 -4.39 -8.90 -4.82
N MET A 224 -3.09 -8.65 -4.79
CA MET A 224 -2.12 -9.34 -3.96
C MET A 224 -1.44 -8.35 -3.04
N LEU A 225 -1.47 -8.59 -1.73
CA LEU A 225 -0.60 -7.94 -0.76
C LEU A 225 0.70 -8.74 -0.68
N ARG A 226 1.85 -8.11 -0.93
CA ARG A 226 3.18 -8.72 -0.95
C ARG A 226 4.22 -7.77 -0.35
N PRO A 227 4.27 -7.67 1.00
CA PRO A 227 5.40 -7.09 1.70
C PRO A 227 6.72 -7.71 1.25
N ASP A 228 7.80 -6.95 1.39
CA ASP A 228 9.14 -7.41 1.03
C ASP A 228 9.51 -8.75 1.69
N GLY A 229 10.20 -9.60 0.93
CA GLY A 229 10.62 -10.93 1.40
C GLY A 229 9.51 -11.98 1.53
N THR A 230 8.27 -11.70 1.09
CA THR A 230 7.14 -12.65 1.17
C THR A 230 6.74 -13.25 -0.19
N ALA A 231 5.90 -14.29 -0.18
CA ALA A 231 5.28 -14.82 -1.40
C ALA A 231 4.00 -14.06 -1.81
N GLY A 232 3.31 -13.46 -0.85
CA GLY A 232 2.12 -12.64 -1.05
C GLY A 232 0.80 -13.33 -0.74
N TRP A 233 -0.26 -12.53 -0.57
CA TRP A 233 -1.61 -12.95 -0.21
C TRP A 233 -2.62 -12.34 -1.18
N ILE A 234 -3.34 -13.18 -1.91
CA ILE A 234 -4.32 -12.82 -2.92
C ILE A 234 -5.70 -12.72 -2.30
N PHE A 235 -6.42 -11.63 -2.56
CA PHE A 235 -7.80 -11.44 -2.17
C PHE A 235 -8.64 -10.91 -3.34
N ASP A 236 -9.92 -11.25 -3.33
CA ASP A 236 -10.87 -10.81 -4.35
C ASP A 236 -11.25 -9.35 -4.13
N LEU A 237 -11.29 -8.58 -5.22
CA LEU A 237 -11.80 -7.23 -5.24
C LEU A 237 -13.32 -7.24 -5.48
N PRO A 238 -14.09 -6.39 -4.80
CA PRO A 238 -15.49 -6.22 -5.12
C PRO A 238 -15.64 -5.63 -6.54
N PRO A 239 -16.73 -5.96 -7.25
CA PRO A 239 -16.93 -5.47 -8.60
C PRO A 239 -17.12 -3.95 -8.62
N LEU A 240 -16.57 -3.29 -9.63
CA LEU A 240 -16.83 -1.87 -9.87
C LEU A 240 -18.33 -1.65 -10.15
N THR A 241 -18.97 -0.82 -9.34
CA THR A 241 -20.31 -0.33 -9.63
C THR A 241 -20.24 0.70 -10.76
N THR A 242 -20.58 0.27 -11.97
CA THR A 242 -20.73 1.19 -13.10
C THR A 242 -22.01 2.00 -12.92
N VAL A 243 -21.88 3.32 -12.86
CA VAL A 243 -23.05 4.21 -12.84
C VAL A 243 -23.62 4.20 -14.26
N ALA A 244 -24.74 3.52 -14.47
CA ALA A 244 -25.43 3.55 -15.75
C ALA A 244 -25.93 4.97 -16.01
N VAL A 245 -25.24 5.71 -16.88
CA VAL A 245 -25.75 6.98 -17.39
C VAL A 245 -26.98 6.66 -18.24
N THR A 246 -28.15 6.85 -17.66
CA THR A 246 -29.41 6.79 -18.41
C THR A 246 -29.45 8.02 -19.30
N THR A 247 -29.00 7.87 -20.53
CA THR A 247 -29.27 8.87 -21.57
C THR A 247 -30.76 8.82 -21.85
N SER A 248 -31.49 9.82 -21.34
CA SER A 248 -32.89 10.00 -21.68
C SER A 248 -33.01 10.10 -23.21
N PRO A 249 -33.86 9.31 -23.88
CA PRO A 249 -34.01 9.39 -25.33
C PRO A 249 -34.44 10.81 -25.69
N ALA A 250 -33.62 11.48 -26.52
CA ALA A 250 -33.98 12.74 -27.12
C ALA A 250 -35.29 12.55 -27.90
N ALA A 251 -36.30 13.36 -27.57
CA ALA A 251 -37.56 13.37 -28.30
C ALA A 251 -37.29 13.55 -29.80
N ALA A 252 -37.88 12.68 -30.62
CA ALA A 252 -37.77 12.74 -32.06
C ALA A 252 -38.18 14.14 -32.58
N PRO A 253 -37.49 14.71 -33.57
CA PRO A 253 -37.95 15.94 -34.19
C PRO A 253 -39.30 15.68 -34.86
N THR A 254 -40.34 16.38 -34.40
CA THR A 254 -41.60 16.48 -35.11
C THR A 254 -41.33 17.15 -36.45
N THR A 255 -41.39 16.39 -37.54
CA THR A 255 -41.46 16.92 -38.91
C THR A 255 -42.76 17.70 -39.05
N GLY A 256 -42.71 18.99 -38.69
CA GLY A 256 -43.74 19.97 -38.97
C GLY A 256 -43.68 20.35 -40.45
N GLU A 257 -44.61 19.80 -41.21
CA GLU A 257 -44.89 20.07 -42.60
C GLU A 257 -45.14 21.57 -42.84
N SER A 258 -44.33 22.20 -43.69
CA SER A 258 -44.67 23.45 -44.37
C SER A 258 -43.90 23.54 -45.68
N ALA A 259 -44.56 23.14 -46.77
CA ALA A 259 -44.17 23.53 -48.11
C ALA A 259 -45.43 23.88 -48.91
N THR A 260 -45.58 25.18 -49.10
CA THR A 260 -46.61 25.91 -49.83
C THR A 260 -46.61 25.55 -51.33
N THR A 261 -47.80 25.19 -51.84
CA THR A 261 -48.36 25.36 -53.21
C THR A 261 -47.54 24.96 -54.44
N PRO A 262 -48.16 24.14 -55.31
CA PRO A 262 -48.24 24.49 -56.73
C PRO A 262 -49.69 24.57 -57.25
N THR A 263 -49.94 25.67 -57.97
CA THR A 263 -51.11 25.96 -58.80
C THR A 263 -51.30 24.91 -59.90
N GLY A 264 -52.52 24.38 -60.07
CA GLY A 264 -52.84 23.53 -61.23
C GLY A 264 -54.23 22.88 -61.26
N THR A 265 -55.25 23.65 -61.66
CA THR A 265 -56.30 23.26 -62.62
C THR A 265 -57.37 22.21 -62.23
N LYS A 266 -58.59 22.75 -62.01
CA LYS A 266 -59.89 22.37 -62.65
C LYS A 266 -60.79 21.28 -62.04
N LEU A 267 -61.97 21.79 -61.63
CA LEU A 267 -63.34 21.23 -61.60
C LEU A 267 -63.61 19.94 -60.81
N THR A 268 -64.51 20.02 -59.83
CA THR A 268 -65.90 19.52 -59.98
C THR A 268 -66.80 20.17 -58.92
N THR A 269 -67.86 20.82 -59.41
CA THR A 269 -69.04 21.25 -58.64
C THR A 269 -69.83 20.02 -58.21
N THR A 270 -70.15 19.90 -56.93
CA THR A 270 -71.36 19.19 -56.48
C THR A 270 -71.88 19.87 -55.23
N ASP A 271 -73.02 20.51 -55.46
CA ASP A 271 -73.96 21.14 -54.55
C ASP A 271 -74.60 20.06 -53.66
N ILE A 272 -74.53 20.19 -52.33
CA ILE A 272 -75.50 19.57 -51.41
C ILE A 272 -75.74 20.50 -50.21
N ALA A 273 -76.79 21.32 -50.38
CA ALA A 273 -77.85 21.69 -49.43
C ALA A 273 -77.58 21.73 -47.91
N GLU A 274 -77.92 22.91 -47.38
CA GLU A 274 -78.23 23.25 -45.99
C GLU A 274 -79.53 22.57 -45.49
N ALA A 275 -79.60 22.41 -44.17
CA ALA A 275 -80.74 22.09 -43.28
C ALA A 275 -81.06 20.61 -42.98
#